data_AF-A0A3D5NUG6-F1
#
_entry.id   AF-A0A3D5NUG6-F1
#
_cell.length_a   1.000
_cell.length_b   1.000
_cell.length_c   1.000
_cell.angle_alpha   90.00
_cell.angle_beta   90.00
_cell.angle_gamma   90.00
#
_symmetry.space_group_name_H-M   'P 1'
#
loop_
_entity.id
_entity.type
_entity.pdbx_description
1 polymer ?
#
loop_
_entity_poly.entity_id
_entity_poly.type
_entity_poly.pdbx_seq_one_letter_code
_entity_poly.pdbx_strand_id
1 'polypeptide(L)'
;MNEKDTGRIKRRERFPSEHREQIRYYYRIYLQKLSKKVKLEKYDTSLTVRDKGERLHEHNEEIRKIYAEHRYTDRSADESVVRKLKEYVEKS
;
A
#
# COMPACT_ATOMS: atom_id res chain seq x y z
N MET A 1 18.50 27.62 1.56
CA MET A 1 17.64 27.01 0.53
C MET A 1 16.95 25.84 1.23
N ASN A 2 15.65 25.95 1.47
CA ASN A 2 14.94 25.21 2.53
C ASN A 2 14.98 23.68 2.34
N GLU A 3 15.54 22.99 3.33
CA GLU A 3 15.39 21.56 3.56
C GLU A 3 13.90 21.26 3.76
N LYS A 4 13.22 20.81 2.70
CA LYS A 4 11.91 20.19 2.86
C LYS A 4 12.12 18.81 3.44
N ASP A 5 12.14 18.80 4.76
CA ASP A 5 11.87 17.69 5.66
C ASP A 5 11.06 16.61 4.93
N THR A 6 11.73 15.50 4.55
CA THR A 6 11.07 14.30 4.03
C THR A 6 10.30 13.72 5.21
N GLY A 7 9.13 14.31 5.48
CA GLY A 7 8.30 14.03 6.61
C GLY A 7 7.99 12.55 6.65
N ARG A 8 8.77 11.83 7.47
CA ARG A 8 8.37 10.59 8.10
C ARG A 8 6.94 10.83 8.57
N ILE A 9 5.97 10.20 7.92
CA ILE A 9 4.56 10.32 8.28
C ILE A 9 4.41 9.65 9.66
N LYS A 10 4.72 10.41 10.71
CA LYS A 10 4.34 10.17 12.10
C LYS A 10 2.99 10.82 12.40
N ARG A 11 2.07 10.81 11.42
CA ARG A 11 0.64 10.83 11.75
C ARG A 11 0.26 9.37 11.90
N ARG A 12 -0.11 8.93 13.11
CA ARG A 12 -0.98 7.75 13.26
C ARG A 12 -2.22 8.08 12.44
N GLU A 13 -2.23 7.67 11.17
CA GLU A 13 -3.42 7.81 10.35
C GLU A 13 -4.53 7.06 11.07
N ARG A 14 -5.58 7.78 11.42
CA ARG A 14 -6.78 7.20 11.98
C ARG A 14 -7.27 6.15 10.97
N PHE A 15 -7.58 4.96 11.46
CA PHE A 15 -8.15 3.92 10.62
C PHE A 15 -9.43 4.46 9.95
N PRO A 16 -9.54 4.43 8.61
CA PRO A 16 -10.68 5.01 7.91
C PRO A 16 -11.99 4.28 8.22
N SER A 17 -13.12 4.99 8.17
CA SER A 17 -14.45 4.39 8.34
C SER A 17 -15.00 3.78 7.04
N GLU A 18 -14.62 4.31 5.88
CA GLU A 18 -15.10 3.84 4.58
C GLU A 18 -14.25 2.68 4.04
N HIS A 19 -14.88 1.63 3.52
CA HIS A 19 -14.19 0.44 3.03
C HIS A 19 -13.17 0.74 1.93
N ARG A 20 -13.47 1.65 1.00
CA ARG A 20 -12.53 2.06 -0.06
C ARG A 20 -11.27 2.72 0.51
N GLU A 21 -11.42 3.55 1.52
CA GLU A 21 -10.27 4.17 2.20
C GLU A 21 -9.52 3.16 3.08
N GLN A 22 -10.20 2.18 3.67
CA GLN A 22 -9.55 1.07 4.37
C GLN A 22 -8.70 0.22 3.40
N ILE A 23 -9.17 -0.02 2.18
CA ILE A 23 -8.38 -0.71 1.14
C ILE A 23 -7.09 0.07 0.83
N ARG A 24 -7.20 1.39 0.66
CA ARG A 24 -6.03 2.26 0.44
C ARG A 24 -5.07 2.24 1.64
N TYR A 25 -5.60 2.24 2.85
CA TYR A 25 -4.82 2.15 4.08
C TYR A 25 -3.99 0.87 4.13
N TYR A 26 -4.62 -0.30 3.89
CA TYR A 26 -3.91 -1.58 3.89
C TYR A 26 -2.91 -1.71 2.74
N TYR A 27 -3.23 -1.20 1.55
CA TYR A 27 -2.28 -1.17 0.44
C TYR A 27 -1.02 -0.34 0.77
N ARG A 28 -1.17 0.77 1.50
CA ARG A 28 -0.02 1.56 1.97
C ARG A 28 0.83 0.82 2.99
N ILE A 29 0.22 0.11 3.93
CA ILE A 29 0.94 -0.75 4.88
C ILE A 29 1.76 -1.79 4.12
N TYR A 30 1.15 -2.42 3.11
CA TYR A 30 1.84 -3.38 2.26
C TYR A 30 3.06 -2.76 1.57
N LEU A 31 2.91 -1.59 0.95
CA LEU A 31 4.05 -0.90 0.33
C LEU A 31 5.15 -0.52 1.34
N GLN A 32 4.80 -0.20 2.59
CA GLN A 32 5.78 0.03 3.67
C GLN A 32 6.51 -1.24 4.10
N LYS A 33 5.85 -2.40 4.04
CA LYS A 33 6.53 -3.69 4.25
C LYS A 33 7.49 -3.97 3.10
N LEU A 34 7.01 -3.80 1.87
CA LEU A 34 7.78 -4.02 0.64
C LEU A 34 9.00 -3.08 0.57
N SER A 35 8.85 -1.82 0.99
CA SER A 35 9.94 -0.84 1.02
C SER A 35 11.11 -1.24 1.92
N LYS A 36 10.91 -2.14 2.88
CA LYS A 36 11.97 -2.69 3.74
C LYS A 36 12.74 -3.83 3.09
N LYS A 37 12.15 -4.48 2.07
CA LYS A 37 12.73 -5.63 1.36
C LYS A 37 13.47 -5.22 0.08
N VAL A 38 13.27 -3.99 -0.38
CA VAL A 38 13.87 -3.47 -1.62
C VAL A 38 14.83 -2.32 -1.32
N LYS A 39 15.89 -2.20 -2.11
CA LYS A 39 16.82 -1.08 -1.99
C LYS A 39 16.19 0.20 -2.52
N LEU A 40 15.96 1.16 -1.62
CA LEU A 40 15.37 2.45 -1.96
C LEU A 40 16.38 3.56 -2.15
N GLU A 41 16.10 4.42 -3.12
CA GLU A 41 16.77 5.69 -3.36
C GLU A 41 15.92 6.86 -2.89
N LYS A 42 16.54 8.03 -2.73
CA LYS A 42 15.89 9.24 -2.18
C LYS A 42 14.65 9.68 -2.96
N TYR A 43 14.59 9.35 -4.25
CA TYR A 43 13.52 9.77 -5.17
C TYR A 43 12.52 8.64 -5.46
N ASP A 44 12.66 7.48 -4.81
CA ASP A 44 11.74 6.37 -5.01
C ASP A 44 10.35 6.72 -4.46
N THR A 45 9.34 6.44 -5.27
CA THR A 45 7.93 6.64 -4.92
C THR A 45 7.27 5.32 -4.57
N SER A 46 6.03 5.35 -4.08
CA SER A 46 5.20 4.15 -3.90
C SER A 46 5.08 3.30 -5.17
N LEU A 47 5.08 3.95 -6.34
CA LEU A 47 5.11 3.26 -7.63
C LEU A 47 6.44 2.51 -7.82
N THR A 48 7.55 3.19 -7.52
CA THR A 48 8.89 2.61 -7.60
C THR A 48 9.08 1.45 -6.64
N VAL A 49 8.56 1.55 -5.42
CA VAL A 49 8.57 0.47 -4.41
C VAL A 49 7.85 -0.78 -4.95
N ARG A 50 6.66 -0.59 -5.54
CA ARG A 50 5.91 -1.68 -6.18
C ARG A 50 6.73 -2.32 -7.28
N ASP A 51 7.24 -1.54 -8.22
CA ASP A 51 7.96 -2.05 -9.41
C ASP A 51 9.26 -2.77 -9.02
N LYS A 52 9.97 -2.26 -8.01
CA LYS A 52 11.15 -2.94 -7.46
C LYS A 52 10.79 -4.25 -6.75
N GLY A 53 9.68 -4.28 -6.02
CA GLY A 53 9.19 -5.50 -5.38
C GLY A 53 8.73 -6.56 -6.38
N GLU A 54 8.11 -6.14 -7.49
CA GLU A 54 7.71 -7.03 -8.58
C GLU A 54 8.93 -7.70 -9.22
N ARG A 55 9.99 -6.92 -9.51
CA ARG A 55 11.26 -7.42 -10.05
C ARG A 55 11.99 -8.40 -9.12
N LEU A 56 11.73 -8.31 -7.81
CA LEU A 56 12.35 -9.16 -6.78
C LEU A 56 11.44 -10.33 -6.37
N HIS A 57 10.28 -10.51 -7.01
CA HIS A 57 9.26 -11.50 -6.64
C HIS A 57 8.76 -11.39 -5.18
N GLU A 58 8.99 -10.23 -4.54
CA GLU A 58 8.46 -9.88 -3.21
C GLU A 58 7.06 -9.26 -3.30
N HIS A 59 6.57 -9.07 -4.52
CA HIS A 59 5.25 -8.50 -4.79
C HIS A 59 4.13 -9.54 -4.64
N ASN A 60 3.05 -9.19 -3.94
CA ASN A 60 1.86 -10.02 -3.84
C ASN A 60 0.79 -9.49 -4.81
N GLU A 61 0.58 -10.23 -5.90
CA GLU A 61 -0.32 -9.81 -6.98
C GLU A 61 -1.80 -9.72 -6.53
N GLU A 62 -2.22 -10.55 -5.58
CA GLU A 62 -3.59 -10.51 -5.04
C GLU A 62 -3.87 -9.20 -4.30
N ILE A 63 -2.89 -8.69 -3.54
CA ILE A 63 -2.99 -7.39 -2.87
C ILE A 63 -3.17 -6.26 -3.89
N ARG A 64 -2.36 -6.27 -4.97
CA ARG A 64 -2.44 -5.27 -6.03
C ARG A 64 -3.75 -5.37 -6.80
N LYS A 65 -4.21 -6.57 -7.12
CA LYS A 65 -5.45 -6.80 -7.85
C LYS A 65 -6.65 -6.24 -7.07
N ILE A 66 -6.77 -6.57 -5.78
CA ILE A 66 -7.83 -6.03 -4.93
C ILE A 66 -7.75 -4.50 -4.88
N TYR A 67 -6.56 -3.93 -4.67
CA TYR A 67 -6.40 -2.47 -4.65
C TYR A 67 -6.83 -1.83 -5.98
N ALA A 68 -6.37 -2.33 -7.12
CA ALA A 68 -6.66 -1.77 -8.43
C ALA A 68 -8.16 -1.86 -8.77
N GLU A 69 -8.78 -3.02 -8.52
CA GLU A 69 -10.20 -3.25 -8.76
C GLU A 69 -11.05 -2.26 -7.96
N HIS A 70 -10.81 -2.08 -6.67
CA HIS A 70 -11.67 -1.23 -5.84
C HIS A 70 -11.29 0.26 -5.85
N ARG A 71 -10.10 0.62 -6.34
CA ARG A 71 -9.65 2.03 -6.41
C ARG A 71 -9.98 2.71 -7.73
N TYR A 72 -9.84 1.99 -8.84
CA TYR A 72 -9.93 2.55 -10.19
C TYR A 72 -11.20 2.13 -10.94
N THR A 73 -12.03 1.28 -10.34
CA THR A 73 -13.35 0.92 -10.88
C THR A 73 -14.45 1.33 -9.92
N ASP A 74 -15.68 1.35 -10.42
CA ASP A 74 -16.87 1.60 -9.60
C ASP A 74 -17.33 0.39 -8.79
N ARG A 75 -16.54 -0.69 -8.73
CA ARG A 75 -16.83 -1.86 -7.89
C ARG A 75 -16.97 -1.44 -6.43
N SER A 76 -18.06 -1.84 -5.79
CA SER A 76 -18.31 -1.60 -4.37
C SER A 76 -17.26 -2.29 -3.52
N ALA A 77 -16.81 -1.64 -2.45
CA ALA A 77 -15.98 -2.25 -1.43
C ALA A 77 -16.84 -2.54 -0.20
N ASP A 78 -16.73 -3.75 0.34
CA ASP A 78 -17.38 -4.17 1.56
C ASP A 78 -16.35 -4.66 2.59
N GLU A 79 -16.83 -5.01 3.79
CA GLU A 79 -15.97 -5.50 4.87
C GLU A 79 -15.23 -6.80 4.48
N SER A 80 -15.86 -7.66 3.68
CA SER A 80 -15.26 -8.94 3.28
C SER A 80 -14.00 -8.73 2.43
N VAL A 81 -14.04 -7.77 1.51
CA VAL A 81 -12.89 -7.38 0.67
C VAL A 81 -11.79 -6.77 1.53
N VAL A 82 -12.15 -5.88 2.46
CA VAL A 82 -11.17 -5.27 3.38
C VAL A 82 -10.49 -6.33 4.23
N ARG A 83 -11.25 -7.27 4.79
CA ARG A 83 -10.73 -8.36 5.61
C ARG A 83 -9.78 -9.25 4.80
N LYS A 84 -10.17 -9.64 3.58
CA LYS A 84 -9.33 -10.44 2.68
C LYS A 84 -8.01 -9.72 2.36
N LEU A 85 -8.07 -8.43 2.05
CA LEU A 85 -6.87 -7.62 1.79
C LEU A 85 -5.96 -7.56 3.03
N LYS A 86 -6.54 -7.31 4.21
CA LYS A 86 -5.82 -7.30 5.49
C LYS A 86 -5.08 -8.62 5.71
N GLU A 87 -5.73 -9.76 5.52
CA GLU A 87 -5.11 -11.08 5.69
C GLU A 87 -3.91 -11.28 4.76
N TYR A 88 -4.02 -10.85 3.49
CA TYR A 88 -2.88 -10.90 2.58
C TYR A 88 -1.74 -9.99 3.02
N VAL A 89 -2.05 -8.77 3.46
CA VAL A 89 -1.04 -7.81 3.95
C VAL A 89 -0.37 -8.34 5.21
N GLU A 90 -1.08 -9.03 6.10
CA GLU A 90 -0.50 -9.63 7.31
C GLU A 90 0.49 -10.74 6.98
N LYS A 91 0.20 -11.54 5.94
CA LYS A 91 1.05 -12.65 5.45
C LYS A 91 2.24 -12.21 4.59
N SER A 92 2.24 -10.98 4.05
CA SER A 92 3.34 -10.42 3.21
C SER A 92 4.53 -9.89 4.00
#